data_AF-A0A7Y8FXY4-F1
#
_entry.id   AF-A0A7Y8FXY4-F1
#
_cell.length_a   1.000
_cell.length_b   1.000
_cell.length_c   1.000
_cell.angle_alpha   90.00
_cell.angle_beta   90.00
_cell.angle_gamma   90.00
#
_symmetry.space_group_name_H-M   'P 1'
#
loop_
_entity.id
_entity.type
_entity.pdbx_description
1 polymer ?
#
loop_
_entity_poly.entity_id
_entity_poly.type
_entity_poly.pdbx_seq_one_letter_code
_entity_poly.pdbx_strand_id
1 'polypeptide(L)'
;MHHFISKKVMRTVPKVVLAAGVAVLLAACSSGPSETVSSEYPGLDPACTSAGYFKSISPGWYYRCVWNGSINRWIKYPNQCPAGQEFDVALKRCVPKQ
;
A
#
# COMPACT_ATOMS: atom_id res chain seq x y z
N MET A 1 11.78 29.74 38.02
CA MET A 1 10.43 29.12 37.93
C MET A 1 9.70 29.76 36.75
N HIS A 2 9.63 29.06 35.62
CA HIS A 2 8.97 29.56 34.40
C HIS A 2 7.49 29.15 34.41
N HIS A 3 6.59 30.13 34.57
CA HIS A 3 5.16 29.94 34.39
C HIS A 3 4.82 29.95 32.89
N PHE A 4 4.72 28.76 32.29
CA PHE A 4 4.10 28.59 30.97
C PHE A 4 2.57 28.68 31.12
N ILE A 5 2.04 29.87 30.86
CA ILE A 5 0.59 30.12 30.82
C ILE A 5 0.03 29.44 29.58
N SER A 6 -0.69 28.34 29.80
CA SER A 6 -1.44 27.59 28.80
C SER A 6 -2.61 28.43 28.29
N LYS A 7 -2.46 29.08 27.12
CA LYS A 7 -3.56 29.80 26.48
C LYS A 7 -4.47 28.79 25.78
N LYS A 8 -5.51 28.34 26.49
CA LYS A 8 -6.70 27.69 25.90
C LYS A 8 -7.31 28.64 24.87
N VAL A 9 -7.13 28.35 23.58
CA VAL A 9 -7.85 29.02 22.50
C VAL A 9 -9.28 28.48 22.51
N MET A 10 -10.13 29.13 23.30
CA MET A 10 -11.57 28.88 23.33
C MET A 10 -12.18 29.66 22.16
N ARG A 11 -12.41 28.99 21.03
CA ARG A 11 -13.12 29.59 19.89
C ARG A 11 -14.61 29.67 20.22
N THR A 12 -15.09 30.88 20.44
CA THR A 12 -16.51 31.20 20.61
C THR A 12 -17.24 30.88 19.31
N VAL A 13 -18.08 29.84 19.33
CA VAL A 13 -18.88 29.40 18.18
C VAL A 13 -20.16 30.25 18.12
N PRO A 14 -20.41 31.03 17.06
CA PRO A 14 -21.66 31.76 16.90
C PRO A 14 -22.85 30.79 16.75
N LYS A 15 -23.93 31.04 17.51
CA LYS A 15 -25.18 30.26 17.56
C LYS A 15 -26.00 30.19 16.26
N VAL A 16 -25.44 30.62 15.12
CA VAL A 16 -26.16 30.72 13.83
C VAL A 16 -25.78 29.61 12.85
N VAL A 17 -24.88 28.68 13.23
CA VAL A 17 -24.54 27.50 12.41
C VAL A 17 -25.25 26.27 12.97
N LEU A 18 -26.58 26.32 13.04
CA LEU A 18 -27.43 25.22 13.55
C LEU A 18 -28.41 24.68 12.50
N ALA A 19 -28.29 25.11 11.25
CA ALA A 19 -28.98 24.50 10.11
C ALA A 19 -28.04 24.52 8.90
N ALA A 20 -27.97 23.40 8.18
CA ALA A 20 -27.09 23.12 7.05
C ALA A 20 -25.60 22.85 7.39
N GLY A 21 -25.32 21.65 7.88
CA GLY A 21 -23.95 21.12 7.98
C GLY A 21 -23.82 19.60 8.05
N VAL A 22 -24.91 18.86 7.86
CA VAL A 22 -24.92 17.38 7.89
C VAL A 22 -25.16 16.88 6.47
N ALA A 23 -24.14 17.00 5.60
CA ALA A 23 -24.22 16.44 4.26
C ALA A 23 -22.90 15.97 3.65
N VAL A 24 -21.75 16.08 4.32
CA VAL A 24 -20.47 15.58 3.76
C VAL A 24 -19.58 14.98 4.85
N LEU A 25 -19.95 13.80 5.36
CA LEU A 25 -19.10 13.00 6.26
C LEU A 25 -19.05 11.52 5.83
N LEU A 26 -18.87 11.24 4.54
CA LEU A 26 -18.67 9.86 4.04
C LEU A 26 -17.59 9.74 2.96
N ALA A 27 -16.45 10.40 3.10
CA ALA A 27 -15.32 10.11 2.21
C ALA A 27 -13.95 10.47 2.82
N ALA A 28 -13.67 10.04 4.04
CA ALA A 28 -12.29 9.96 4.51
C ALA A 28 -11.89 8.48 4.71
N CYS A 29 -12.24 7.63 3.75
CA CYS A 29 -11.44 6.44 3.52
C CYS A 29 -10.14 6.95 2.87
N SER A 30 -9.11 7.22 3.68
CA SER A 30 -7.77 7.41 3.14
C SER A 30 -7.37 6.07 2.52
N SER A 31 -7.64 5.93 1.22
CA SER A 31 -6.95 4.95 0.39
C SER A 31 -5.47 5.24 0.62
N GLY A 32 -4.77 4.25 1.19
CA GLY A 32 -3.32 4.28 1.31
C GLY A 32 -2.70 4.59 -0.05
N PRO A 33 -1.42 5.01 -0.11
CA PRO A 33 -0.79 5.44 -1.34
C PRO A 33 -1.09 4.41 -2.42
N SER A 34 -1.79 4.83 -3.46
CA SER A 34 -1.94 4.07 -4.69
C SER A 34 -0.52 3.82 -5.16
N GLU A 35 0.02 2.67 -4.76
CA GLU A 35 1.22 2.15 -5.37
C GLU A 35 0.88 2.12 -6.85
N THR A 36 1.70 2.83 -7.62
CA THR A 36 1.65 2.83 -9.07
C THR A 36 1.93 1.39 -9.49
N VAL A 37 0.91 0.54 -9.44
CA VAL A 37 0.93 -0.80 -9.96
C VAL A 37 1.20 -0.59 -11.44
N SER A 38 2.41 -0.94 -11.85
CA SER A 38 2.80 -1.04 -13.25
C SER A 38 1.62 -1.65 -14.00
N SER A 39 1.04 -0.88 -14.92
CA SER A 39 -0.30 -1.03 -15.53
C SER A 39 -0.58 -2.38 -16.21
N GLU A 40 0.32 -3.35 -16.07
CA GLU A 40 0.34 -4.63 -16.76
C GLU A 40 0.30 -5.83 -15.79
N TYR A 41 0.53 -5.63 -14.49
CA TYR A 41 0.48 -6.73 -13.54
C TYR A 41 -0.99 -7.08 -13.19
N PRO A 42 -1.43 -8.33 -13.43
CA PRO A 42 -2.85 -8.70 -13.36
C PRO A 42 -3.39 -8.88 -11.94
N GLY A 43 -2.56 -8.79 -10.90
CA GLY A 43 -3.02 -8.74 -9.51
C GLY A 43 -3.65 -10.02 -8.97
N LEU A 44 -3.51 -11.16 -9.66
CA LEU A 44 -4.13 -12.44 -9.30
C LEU A 44 -3.40 -13.20 -8.17
N ASP A 45 -2.20 -12.75 -7.79
CA ASP A 45 -1.38 -13.45 -6.81
C ASP A 45 -1.86 -13.25 -5.36
N PRO A 46 -1.65 -14.24 -4.48
CA PRO A 46 -2.02 -14.13 -3.06
C PRO A 46 -1.29 -12.99 -2.35
N ALA A 47 -1.85 -12.54 -1.22
CA ALA A 47 -1.19 -11.54 -0.38
C ALA A 47 0.12 -12.07 0.21
N CYS A 48 1.07 -11.17 0.45
CA CYS A 48 2.33 -11.51 1.11
C CYS A 48 2.11 -11.89 2.58
N THR A 49 2.65 -13.03 2.99
CA THR A 49 2.63 -13.50 4.39
C THR A 49 4.03 -13.70 4.98
N SER A 50 5.06 -13.67 4.13
CA SER A 50 6.46 -13.85 4.50
C SER A 50 7.37 -13.09 3.53
N ALA A 51 8.60 -12.81 3.96
CA ALA A 51 9.59 -12.14 3.12
C ALA A 51 10.20 -13.15 2.13
N GLY A 52 10.36 -12.76 0.87
CA GLY A 52 10.93 -13.64 -0.14
C GLY A 52 10.62 -13.26 -1.57
N TYR A 53 11.05 -14.12 -2.49
CA TYR A 53 10.69 -14.08 -3.90
C TYR A 53 9.80 -15.27 -4.22
N PHE A 54 8.72 -15.01 -4.94
CA PHE A 54 7.69 -16.00 -5.23
C PHE A 54 7.32 -15.95 -6.71
N LYS A 55 7.01 -17.11 -7.26
CA LYS A 55 6.51 -17.22 -8.62
C LYS A 55 5.07 -16.68 -8.68
N SER A 56 4.77 -15.91 -9.73
CA SER A 56 3.39 -15.48 -10.00
C SER A 56 2.59 -16.61 -10.65
N ILE A 57 1.27 -16.60 -10.43
CA ILE A 57 0.32 -17.38 -11.22
C ILE A 57 0.27 -16.86 -12.68
N SER A 58 0.64 -15.60 -12.88
CA SER A 58 0.67 -14.97 -14.20
C SER A 58 1.97 -15.30 -14.92
N PRO A 59 1.92 -15.85 -16.14
CA PRO A 59 3.11 -16.29 -16.87
C PRO A 59 4.13 -15.17 -17.05
N GLY A 60 5.40 -15.46 -16.81
CA GLY A 60 6.49 -14.51 -16.95
C GLY A 60 6.55 -13.46 -15.84
N TRP A 61 5.73 -13.56 -14.79
CA TRP A 61 5.80 -12.67 -13.63
C TRP A 61 6.32 -13.39 -12.39
N TYR A 62 6.90 -12.61 -11.49
CA TYR A 62 7.23 -13.00 -10.12
C TYR A 62 7.01 -11.80 -9.22
N TYR A 63 7.09 -12.01 -7.91
CA TYR A 63 6.99 -10.90 -6.97
C TYR A 63 7.91 -11.08 -5.79
N ARG A 64 8.37 -9.95 -5.25
CA ARG A 64 9.12 -9.87 -4.01
C ARG A 64 8.23 -9.33 -2.90
N CYS A 65 8.16 -10.05 -1.78
CA CYS A 65 7.49 -9.60 -0.57
C CYS A 65 8.51 -9.04 0.43
N VAL A 66 8.23 -7.86 0.97
CA VAL A 66 9.07 -7.19 1.98
C VAL A 66 8.18 -6.66 3.11
N TRP A 67 8.58 -6.89 4.36
CA TRP A 67 7.93 -6.28 5.51
C TRP A 67 8.37 -4.82 5.65
N ASN A 68 7.42 -3.90 5.70
CA ASN A 68 7.69 -2.50 6.01
C ASN A 68 7.24 -2.20 7.45
N GLY A 69 8.21 -2.10 8.35
CA GLY A 69 7.97 -1.83 9.77
C GLY A 69 7.42 -0.43 10.05
N SER A 70 7.71 0.56 9.22
CA SER A 70 7.24 1.95 9.42
C SER A 70 5.73 2.11 9.28
N ILE A 71 5.10 1.26 8.47
CA ILE A 71 3.65 1.25 8.22
C ILE A 71 3.01 -0.08 8.64
N ASN A 72 3.77 -0.94 9.32
CA ASN A 72 3.34 -2.23 9.86
C ASN A 72 2.60 -3.11 8.82
N ARG A 73 3.11 -3.17 7.58
CA ARG A 73 2.45 -3.87 6.46
C ARG A 73 3.44 -4.63 5.57
N TRP A 74 2.94 -5.68 4.92
CA TRP A 74 3.65 -6.33 3.81
C TRP A 74 3.48 -5.54 2.51
N ILE A 75 4.58 -5.35 1.78
CA ILE A 75 4.59 -4.73 0.45
C ILE A 75 4.94 -5.80 -0.58
N LYS A 76 4.16 -5.86 -1.67
CA LYS A 76 4.36 -6.75 -2.81
C LYS A 76 4.93 -5.94 -3.98
N TYR A 77 6.12 -6.32 -4.44
CA TYR A 77 6.75 -5.75 -5.62
C TYR A 77 6.64 -6.73 -6.79
N PRO A 78 5.72 -6.53 -7.75
CA PRO A 78 5.65 -7.35 -8.94
C PRO A 78 6.80 -7.04 -9.90
N ASN A 79 7.35 -8.08 -10.52
CA ASN A 79 8.44 -7.99 -11.48
C ASN A 79 8.19 -8.96 -12.64
N GLN A 80 8.56 -8.57 -13.85
CA GLN A 80 8.44 -9.41 -15.04
C GLN A 80 9.80 -10.02 -15.39
N CYS A 81 9.80 -11.30 -15.74
CA CYS A 81 10.94 -11.96 -16.35
C CYS A 81 11.09 -11.54 -17.82
N PRO A 82 12.30 -11.62 -18.39
CA PRO A 82 12.50 -11.43 -19.83
C PRO A 82 11.61 -12.37 -20.66
N ALA A 83 11.31 -11.96 -21.90
CA ALA A 83 10.53 -12.76 -22.82
C ALA A 83 11.13 -14.18 -22.97
N GLY A 84 10.25 -15.20 -22.92
CA GLY A 84 10.67 -16.61 -22.99
C GLY A 84 11.23 -17.18 -21.69
N GLN A 85 11.21 -16.44 -20.58
CA GLN A 85 11.66 -16.93 -19.27
C GLN A 85 10.52 -17.03 -18.24
N GLU A 86 10.73 -17.85 -17.22
CA GLU A 86 9.88 -17.99 -16.03
C GLU A 86 10.75 -17.91 -14.77
N PHE A 87 10.15 -17.45 -13.68
CA PHE A 87 10.84 -17.40 -12.40
C PHE A 87 10.94 -18.80 -11.78
N ASP A 88 12.17 -19.23 -11.52
CA ASP A 88 12.49 -20.44 -10.77
C ASP A 88 12.66 -20.09 -9.29
N VAL A 89 11.83 -20.66 -8.42
CA VAL A 89 11.82 -20.38 -6.98
C VAL A 89 13.04 -20.97 -6.27
N ALA A 90 13.56 -22.11 -6.74
CA ALA A 90 14.71 -22.78 -6.13
C ALA A 90 16.00 -22.01 -6.44
N LEU A 91 16.17 -21.56 -7.68
CA LEU A 91 17.31 -20.77 -8.14
C LEU A 91 17.17 -19.27 -7.85
N LYS A 92 15.96 -18.84 -7.47
CA LYS A 92 15.58 -17.44 -7.19
C LYS A 92 15.92 -16.49 -8.34
N ARG A 93 15.72 -16.93 -9.58
CA ARG A 93 16.02 -16.15 -10.80
C ARG A 93 15.13 -16.57 -11.96
N CYS A 94 15.04 -15.70 -12.97
CA CYS A 94 14.42 -16.04 -14.24
C CYS A 94 15.31 -17.04 -15.02
N VAL A 95 14.68 -18.06 -15.58
CA VAL A 95 15.30 -19.10 -16.41
C VAL A 95 14.48 -19.31 -17.68
N PRO A 96 15.08 -19.76 -18.80
CA PRO A 96 14.32 -20.11 -20.00
C PRO A 96 13.19 -21.10 -19.69
N LYS A 97 12.04 -20.89 -20.34
CA LYS A 97 10.92 -21.84 -20.32
C LYS A 97 11.41 -23.17 -20.90
N GLN A 98 11.22 -24.25 -20.15
CA GLN A 98 11.44 -25.61 -20.62
C GLN A 98 10.25 -26.11 -21.43
#